data_AF-A0A2V9HQ27-F1
#
_entry.id   AF-A0A2V9HQ27-F1
#
_cell.length_a   1.000
_cell.length_b   1.000
_cell.length_c   1.000
_cell.angle_alpha   90.00
_cell.angle_beta   90.00
_cell.angle_gamma   90.00
#
_symmetry.space_group_name_H-M   'P 1'
#
loop_
_entity.id
_entity.type
_entity.pdbx_description
1 polymer ?
#
loop_
_entity_poly.entity_id
_entity_poly.type
_entity_poly.pdbx_seq_one_letter_code
_entity_poly.pdbx_strand_id
1 'polypeptide(L)'
;DYPADTALLYVLRDELGLTGSKYGCGEGQCGACTVLIGGAPRRSCQIPVSAAAAKPITTIEGLEKDGRLNPVQQAFLDAGAFQCAY
;
A
#
# COMPACT_ATOMS: atom_id res chain seq x y z
N ASP A 1 17.11 9.99 -4.83
CA ASP A 1 16.42 10.47 -6.04
C ASP A 1 16.03 9.32 -6.93
N TYR A 2 14.75 8.96 -6.92
CA TYR A 2 14.18 7.99 -7.87
C TYR A 2 13.72 8.71 -9.15
N PRO A 3 13.83 8.07 -10.33
CA PRO A 3 13.21 8.56 -11.56
C PRO A 3 11.71 8.87 -11.37
N ALA A 4 11.22 9.93 -11.99
CA ALA A 4 9.84 10.40 -11.83
C ALA A 4 8.77 9.38 -12.27
N ASP A 5 9.14 8.47 -13.16
CA ASP A 5 8.33 7.37 -13.69
C ASP A 5 8.43 6.08 -12.85
N THR A 6 9.28 6.06 -11.81
CA THR A 6 9.35 4.94 -10.86
C THR A 6 7.97 4.66 -10.29
N ALA A 7 7.56 3.39 -10.28
CA ALA A 7 6.32 2.99 -9.64
C ALA A 7 6.35 3.34 -8.14
N LEU A 8 5.26 3.95 -7.65
CA LEU A 8 5.08 4.35 -6.26
C LEU A 8 5.37 3.19 -5.28
N LEU A 9 5.07 1.96 -5.68
CA LEU A 9 5.36 0.77 -4.89
C LEU A 9 6.83 0.68 -4.45
N TYR A 10 7.78 0.96 -5.35
CA TYR A 10 9.21 0.86 -5.02
C TYR A 10 9.66 1.97 -4.07
N VAL A 11 9.15 3.19 -4.27
CA VAL A 11 9.46 4.30 -3.36
C VAL A 11 8.91 4.02 -1.96
N LEU A 12 7.69 3.50 -1.83
CA LEU A 12 7.11 3.13 -0.54
C LEU A 12 7.96 2.07 0.18
N ARG A 13 8.34 1.02 -0.54
CA ARG A 13 9.01 -0.15 0.07
C ARG A 13 10.48 0.08 0.33
N ASP A 14 11.19 0.62 -0.64
CA ASP A 14 12.65 0.59 -0.68
C ASP A 14 13.25 1.89 -0.10
N GLU A 15 12.66 3.05 -0.42
CA GLU A 15 13.11 4.35 0.10
C GLU A 15 12.52 4.64 1.48
N LEU A 16 11.20 4.45 1.65
CA LEU A 16 10.49 4.82 2.87
C LEU A 16 10.38 3.68 3.89
N GLY A 17 10.75 2.45 3.52
CA GLY A 17 10.66 1.28 4.40
C GLY A 17 9.22 0.82 4.73
N LEU A 18 8.20 1.36 4.03
CA LEU A 18 6.79 1.00 4.18
C LEU A 18 6.48 -0.26 3.37
N THR A 19 6.90 -1.40 3.92
CA THR A 19 6.91 -2.71 3.23
C THR A 19 5.58 -3.46 3.27
N GLY A 20 4.55 -2.89 3.89
CA GLY A 20 3.22 -3.46 4.01
C GLY A 20 2.45 -3.50 2.68
N SER A 21 2.75 -2.60 1.74
CA SER A 21 2.28 -2.72 0.35
C SER A 21 3.19 -3.67 -0.44
N LYS A 22 2.62 -4.58 -1.23
CA LYS A 22 3.34 -5.80 -1.66
C LYS A 22 3.51 -5.89 -3.17
N TYR A 23 4.67 -6.35 -3.60
CA TYR A 23 4.90 -6.73 -4.99
C TYR A 23 4.37 -8.14 -5.22
N GLY A 24 3.15 -8.26 -5.75
CA GLY A 24 2.59 -9.56 -6.13
C GLY A 24 2.78 -9.91 -7.61
N CYS A 25 2.46 -8.98 -8.51
CA CYS A 25 2.55 -9.22 -9.97
C CYS A 25 3.21 -8.09 -10.78
N GLY A 26 3.29 -6.86 -10.26
CA GLY A 26 3.77 -5.70 -11.03
C GLY A 26 2.78 -5.16 -12.08
N GLU A 27 1.83 -5.96 -12.56
CA GLU A 27 0.97 -5.67 -13.72
C GLU A 27 -0.47 -5.22 -13.35
N GLY A 28 -0.71 -4.88 -12.08
CA GLY A 28 -2.01 -4.36 -11.60
C GLY A 28 -3.11 -5.40 -11.37
N GLN A 29 -2.84 -6.68 -11.62
CA GLN A 29 -3.84 -7.77 -11.58
C GLN A 29 -4.18 -8.23 -10.15
N CYS A 30 -3.18 -8.51 -9.31
CA CYS A 30 -3.42 -9.19 -8.03
C CYS A 30 -3.96 -8.29 -6.90
N GLY A 31 -3.71 -6.98 -6.97
CA GLY A 31 -4.13 -6.04 -5.91
C GLY A 31 -3.32 -6.03 -4.62
N ALA A 32 -2.27 -6.84 -4.47
CA ALA A 32 -1.43 -6.86 -3.27
C ALA A 32 -0.70 -5.52 -2.98
N CYS A 33 -0.55 -4.68 -3.99
CA CYS A 33 0.08 -3.36 -3.91
C CYS A 33 -0.90 -2.21 -3.65
N THR A 34 -2.12 -2.49 -3.16
CA THR A 34 -3.16 -1.46 -3.03
C THR A 34 -2.82 -0.45 -1.94
N VAL A 35 -2.89 0.82 -2.29
CA VAL A 35 -2.83 1.96 -1.38
C VAL A 35 -3.99 2.90 -1.65
N LEU A 36 -4.31 3.79 -0.71
CA LEU A 36 -5.24 4.88 -0.95
C LEU A 36 -4.47 6.12 -1.40
N ILE A 37 -4.90 6.73 -2.51
CA ILE A 37 -4.38 8.02 -2.98
C ILE A 37 -5.57 8.98 -3.03
N GLY A 38 -5.55 10.01 -2.18
CA GLY A 38 -6.72 10.89 -2.02
C GLY A 38 -7.96 10.14 -1.51
N GLY A 39 -7.77 9.07 -0.73
CA GLY A 39 -8.84 8.20 -0.22
C GLY A 39 -9.36 7.15 -1.21
N ALA A 40 -8.97 7.18 -2.49
CA ALA A 40 -9.38 6.19 -3.48
C ALA A 40 -8.36 5.05 -3.62
N PRO A 41 -8.79 3.78 -3.72
CA PRO A 41 -7.88 2.66 -3.91
C PRO A 41 -7.21 2.69 -5.28
N ARG A 42 -5.89 2.50 -5.30
CA ARG A 42 -5.05 2.48 -6.50
C ARG A 42 -3.99 1.38 -6.40
N ARG A 43 -3.60 0.81 -7.54
CA ARG A 43 -2.50 -0.16 -7.63
C ARG A 43 -1.17 0.59 -7.66
N SER A 44 -0.44 0.67 -6.55
CA SER A 44 0.81 1.45 -6.48
C SER A 44 1.89 0.98 -7.47
N CYS A 45 1.84 -0.27 -7.94
CA CYS A 45 2.76 -0.77 -8.98
C CYS A 45 2.48 -0.18 -10.38
N GLN A 46 1.35 0.49 -10.58
CA GLN A 46 0.93 1.08 -11.86
C GLN A 46 0.88 2.61 -11.81
N ILE A 47 1.26 3.22 -10.68
CA ILE A 47 1.21 4.68 -10.50
C ILE A 47 2.64 5.20 -10.42
N PRO A 48 3.08 6.04 -11.37
CA PRO A 48 4.34 6.78 -11.25
C PRO A 48 4.36 7.64 -9.98
N VAL A 49 5.50 7.72 -9.29
CA VAL A 49 5.65 8.54 -8.09
C VAL A 49 5.33 10.01 -8.37
N SER A 50 5.68 10.52 -9.55
CA SER A 50 5.34 11.88 -9.99
C SER A 50 3.83 12.13 -10.06
N ALA A 51 3.02 11.14 -10.43
CA ALA A 51 1.55 11.27 -10.51
C ALA A 51 0.86 11.20 -9.13
N ALA A 52 1.56 10.64 -8.14
CA ALA A 52 1.14 10.59 -6.75
C ALA A 52 1.62 11.80 -5.94
N ALA A 53 2.58 12.57 -6.48
CA ALA A 53 3.11 13.76 -5.82
C ALA A 53 1.98 14.72 -5.41
N ALA A 54 2.12 15.30 -4.21
CA ALA A 54 1.16 16.22 -3.58
C ALA A 54 -0.23 15.63 -3.21
N LYS A 55 -0.45 14.31 -3.34
CA LYS A 55 -1.69 13.66 -2.87
C LYS A 55 -1.44 12.96 -1.53
N PRO A 56 -2.42 12.94 -0.62
CA PRO A 56 -2.30 12.14 0.60
C PRO A 56 -2.31 10.66 0.22
N ILE A 57 -1.33 9.91 0.73
CA ILE A 57 -1.18 8.48 0.51
C ILE A 57 -1.39 7.77 1.85
N THR A 58 -2.22 6.73 1.85
CA THR A 58 -2.40 5.86 3.02
C THR A 58 -2.09 4.42 2.64
N THR A 59 -1.10 3.85 3.32
CA THR A 59 -0.73 2.43 3.24
C THR A 59 -1.35 1.65 4.41
N ILE A 60 -1.12 0.33 4.47
CA ILE A 60 -1.60 -0.51 5.57
C ILE A 60 -1.05 -0.09 6.94
N GLU A 61 0.19 0.40 6.98
CA GLU A 61 0.85 0.93 8.17
C GLU A 61 0.13 2.17 8.71
N GLY A 62 -0.38 3.02 7.82
CA GLY A 62 -1.10 4.24 8.20
C GLY A 62 -2.53 4.01 8.71
N LEU A 63 -3.02 2.77 8.66
CA LEU A 63 -4.36 2.41 9.15
C LEU A 63 -4.37 2.14 10.65
N GLU A 64 -3.28 1.62 11.18
CA GLU A 64 -3.07 1.38 12.61
C GLU A 64 -2.71 2.72 13.29
N LYS A 65 -3.24 2.95 14.50
CA LYS A 65 -2.92 4.13 15.31
C LYS A 65 -2.64 3.78 16.77
N ASP A 66 -1.42 4.07 17.22
CA ASP A 66 -0.97 3.92 18.62
C ASP A 66 -1.12 2.48 19.17
N GLY A 67 -0.73 1.49 18.38
CA GLY A 67 -0.89 0.06 18.65
C GLY A 67 -2.31 -0.48 18.43
N ARG A 68 -3.25 0.32 17.89
CA ARG A 68 -4.66 -0.08 17.72
C ARG A 68 -4.98 -0.31 16.25
N LEU A 69 -5.38 -1.55 15.96
CA LEU A 69 -5.90 -1.94 14.66
C LEU A 69 -7.15 -1.14 14.32
N ASN A 70 -7.30 -0.79 13.04
CA ASN A 70 -8.56 -0.24 12.57
C ASN A 70 -9.66 -1.33 12.57
N PRO A 71 -10.95 -0.95 12.46
CA PRO A 71 -12.04 -1.92 12.47
C PRO A 71 -11.95 -3.02 11.41
N VAL A 72 -11.38 -2.73 10.24
CA VAL A 72 -11.24 -3.71 9.15
C VAL A 72 -10.13 -4.72 9.47
N GLN A 73 -8.98 -4.26 9.95
CA GLN A 73 -7.86 -5.10 10.37
C GLN A 73 -8.28 -6.03 11.51
N GLN A 74 -8.98 -5.48 12.52
CA GLN A 74 -9.50 -6.27 13.64
C GLN A 74 -10.49 -7.34 13.15
N ALA A 75 -11.45 -6.97 12.29
CA ALA A 75 -12.41 -7.93 11.75
C ALA A 75 -11.75 -9.06 10.94
N PHE A 76 -10.70 -8.76 10.17
CA PHE A 76 -9.92 -9.78 9.46
C PHE A 76 -9.22 -10.74 10.42
N LEU A 77 -8.68 -10.23 11.53
CA LEU A 77 -8.04 -11.03 12.58
C LEU A 77 -9.07 -11.93 13.28
N ASP A 78 -10.20 -11.37 13.71
CA ASP A 78 -11.26 -12.08 14.42
C ASP A 78 -11.86 -13.20 13.57
N ALA A 79 -12.02 -12.95 12.26
CA ALA A 79 -12.56 -13.93 11.32
C ALA A 79 -11.53 -14.95 10.81
N GLY A 80 -10.23 -14.78 11.11
CA GLY A 80 -9.16 -15.59 10.52
C GLY A 80 -9.13 -15.51 8.99
N ALA A 81 -9.44 -14.34 8.43
CA ALA A 81 -9.68 -14.14 6.99
C ALA A 81 -8.40 -14.06 6.13
N PHE A 82 -7.26 -14.52 6.66
CA PHE A 82 -5.98 -14.60 5.98
C PHE A 82 -5.18 -15.80 6.49
N GLN A 83 -4.31 -16.33 5.62
CA GLN A 83 -3.40 -17.42 5.97
C GLN A 83 -1.95 -16.95 5.80
N CYS A 84 -1.42 -17.04 4.57
CA CYS A 84 -0.06 -16.57 4.29
C CYS A 84 0.10 -15.05 4.41
N ALA A 85 -1.01 -14.30 4.28
CA ALA A 85 -1.10 -12.86 4.47
C ALA A 85 -0.07 -12.05 3.66
N TYR A 86 0.29 -12.57 2.47
CA TYR A 86 1.30 -11.94 1.61
C TYR A 86 0.93 -10.51 1.25
#